data_AF-A0A453R6W7-F1
#
_entry.id   AF-A0A453R6W7-F1
#
_cell.length_a   1.000
_cell.length_b   1.000
_cell.length_c   1.000
_cell.angle_alpha   90.00
_cell.angle_beta   90.00
_cell.angle_gamma   90.00
#
_symmetry.space_group_name_H-M   'P 1'
#
loop_
_entity.id
_entity.type
_entity.pdbx_description
1 polymer ?
#
loop_
_entity_poly.entity_id
_entity_poly.type
_entity_poly.pdbx_seq_one_letter_code
_entity_poly.pdbx_strand_id
1 'polypeptide(L)'
;EKAACKRILEKKGLIGFQIGKTKVFLRAGQMAELDARRTEVLSVAAKTIQGKIRTHIMRKKFVSLRKASVCFQAVWRGTLACKLYDRMRRQAASVKIQKNQRGHQARRSYKLQVSSVLVIQAALRAMAARNEFRHKKRSKAAVTIQARYRCHRAHSYHKKLKAAAIVAQCRWRGRIARKELRKLKMEARETGALKQAKDKLEKTVEELTWRVQLEKRMRTDLEEAKAQELSKFQSSMDALQAKLDETNAVLLKEREAAKKAIAEAPPVVKETEVIVQDTEKVHTLKAEVDELKTSLQSEKQRADELEKKRSEEAQANEEKQKKIEETEVKIRQFQDYLRRLEEKLSNVESENKVLRQQAVSVAPAKILSGRSKSNLQRNAESGHVSVSDSKITPESAVVASPKKEYDIDDKPQKSLNEKQQENQDLLIRCIAQHLGFAGNRPVAACIIYKCLLHWRSFEVERTSVFDRIIQTIGHAIETQDNNEVLAYWLSNASTLLLLLQRTLKASGSTGMAPQRRRSSSATLFGRMTQSFRGTPQGVNLALINGSMVSGVETLRQVEAKYPALLFKQQLTAYVEKIYGMIRDNLKKEISPLLGLCIQ
;
A
#
# COMPACT_ATOMS: atom_id res chain seq x y z
N GLU A 1 -47.90 -58.00 111.03
CA GLU A 1 -47.53 -59.23 110.29
C GLU A 1 -48.69 -60.20 110.05
N LYS A 2 -49.34 -60.80 111.05
CA LYS A 2 -50.42 -61.81 110.86
C LYS A 2 -51.48 -61.46 109.81
N ALA A 3 -51.99 -60.22 109.81
CA ALA A 3 -52.96 -59.73 108.83
C ALA A 3 -52.40 -59.58 107.39
N ALA A 4 -51.08 -59.48 107.22
CA ALA A 4 -50.43 -59.56 105.92
C ALA A 4 -50.35 -61.03 105.44
N CYS A 5 -49.92 -61.96 106.31
CA CYS A 5 -49.88 -63.39 105.99
C CYS A 5 -51.27 -63.92 105.60
N LYS A 6 -52.32 -63.57 106.37
CA LYS A 6 -53.71 -63.92 106.07
C LYS A 6 -54.12 -63.44 104.66
N ARG A 7 -53.97 -62.15 104.38
CA ARG A 7 -54.29 -61.56 103.06
C ARG A 7 -53.48 -62.15 101.90
N ILE A 8 -52.23 -62.53 102.12
CA ILE A 8 -51.39 -63.16 101.07
C ILE A 8 -51.89 -64.56 100.74
N LEU A 9 -52.20 -65.37 101.75
CA LEU A 9 -52.71 -66.74 101.57
C LEU A 9 -54.10 -66.74 100.92
N GLU A 10 -54.99 -65.85 101.37
CA GLU A 10 -56.32 -65.63 100.79
C GLU A 10 -56.22 -65.15 99.32
N LYS A 11 -55.36 -64.17 99.02
CA LYS A 11 -55.11 -63.69 97.66
C LYS A 11 -54.47 -64.74 96.74
N LYS A 12 -53.90 -65.80 97.31
CA LYS A 12 -53.36 -66.96 96.57
C LYS A 12 -54.32 -68.16 96.51
N GLY A 13 -55.52 -68.05 97.11
CA GLY A 13 -56.57 -69.06 97.03
C GLY A 13 -56.36 -70.29 97.92
N LEU A 14 -55.45 -70.23 98.90
CA LEU A 14 -55.20 -71.36 99.81
C LEU A 14 -56.33 -71.50 100.85
N ILE A 15 -56.91 -72.70 100.93
CA ILE A 15 -58.03 -73.02 101.82
C ILE A 15 -57.55 -73.94 102.96
N GLY A 16 -58.03 -73.73 104.18
CA GLY A 16 -57.78 -74.64 105.31
C GLY A 16 -56.44 -74.48 106.03
N PHE A 17 -55.77 -73.32 105.88
CA PHE A 17 -54.65 -72.91 106.72
C PHE A 17 -55.13 -72.36 108.08
N GLN A 18 -54.27 -72.37 109.11
CA GLN A 18 -54.53 -71.73 110.40
C GLN A 18 -53.37 -70.82 110.83
N ILE A 19 -53.68 -69.67 111.46
CA ILE A 19 -52.67 -68.71 111.93
C ILE A 19 -52.67 -68.73 113.46
N GLY A 20 -51.59 -69.26 114.05
CA GLY A 20 -51.39 -69.31 115.49
C GLY A 20 -50.79 -68.02 116.08
N LYS A 21 -50.40 -68.08 117.36
CA LYS A 21 -49.77 -66.93 118.04
C LYS A 21 -48.42 -66.54 117.42
N THR A 22 -47.62 -67.50 116.95
CA THR A 22 -46.26 -67.30 116.41
C THR A 22 -45.95 -68.06 115.11
N LYS A 23 -46.81 -68.99 114.66
CA LYS A 23 -46.60 -69.84 113.48
C LYS A 23 -47.86 -69.90 112.60
N VAL A 24 -47.68 -70.22 111.32
CA VAL A 24 -48.77 -70.58 110.39
C VAL A 24 -48.75 -72.08 110.19
N PHE A 25 -49.91 -72.72 110.31
CA PHE A 25 -50.09 -74.15 110.11
C PHE A 25 -50.71 -74.41 108.73
N LEU A 26 -50.06 -75.27 107.96
CA LEU A 26 -50.44 -75.68 106.61
C LEU A 26 -50.72 -77.19 106.61
N ARG A 27 -51.62 -77.63 105.73
CA ARG A 27 -51.83 -79.07 105.48
C ARG A 27 -50.70 -79.62 104.59
N ALA A 28 -50.52 -80.94 104.59
CA ALA A 28 -49.58 -81.61 103.70
C ALA A 28 -49.84 -81.19 102.23
N GLY A 29 -48.76 -81.01 101.45
CA GLY A 29 -48.82 -80.54 100.06
C GLY A 29 -48.99 -79.02 99.86
N GLN A 30 -49.57 -78.28 100.81
CA GLN A 30 -49.84 -76.84 100.63
C GLN A 30 -48.57 -75.98 100.55
N MET A 31 -47.47 -76.42 101.16
CA MET A 31 -46.17 -75.76 101.00
C MET A 31 -45.63 -75.91 99.57
N ALA A 32 -45.80 -77.09 98.96
CA ALA A 32 -45.41 -77.33 97.56
C ALA A 32 -46.30 -76.54 96.58
N GLU A 33 -47.59 -76.37 96.90
CA GLU A 33 -48.47 -75.47 96.13
C GLU A 33 -48.00 -74.01 96.22
N LEU A 34 -47.60 -73.52 97.40
CA LEU A 34 -47.02 -72.19 97.57
C LEU A 34 -45.74 -71.99 96.74
N ASP A 35 -44.84 -72.98 96.71
CA ASP A 35 -43.62 -72.92 95.89
C ASP A 35 -43.93 -73.03 94.38
N ALA A 36 -44.94 -73.81 93.97
CA ALA A 36 -45.44 -73.80 92.59
C ALA A 36 -45.99 -72.41 92.19
N ARG A 37 -46.78 -71.77 93.06
CA ARG A 37 -47.27 -70.39 92.84
C ARG A 37 -46.14 -69.35 92.84
N ARG A 38 -45.07 -69.57 93.62
CA ARG A 38 -43.87 -68.72 93.62
C ARG A 38 -43.11 -68.82 92.30
N THR A 39 -42.89 -70.03 91.78
CA THR A 39 -42.23 -70.25 90.48
C THR A 39 -43.08 -69.76 89.32
N GLU A 40 -44.41 -69.88 89.37
CA GLU A 40 -45.35 -69.29 88.40
C GLU A 40 -45.17 -67.76 88.29
N VAL A 41 -45.17 -67.04 89.43
CA VAL A 41 -44.97 -65.57 89.44
C VAL A 41 -43.60 -65.18 88.87
N LEU A 42 -42.55 -65.90 89.24
CA LEU A 42 -41.20 -65.67 88.70
C LEU A 42 -41.14 -65.93 87.19
N SER A 43 -41.82 -66.95 86.69
CA SER A 43 -41.93 -67.28 85.25
C SER A 43 -42.69 -66.19 84.48
N VAL A 44 -43.80 -65.68 85.01
CA VAL A 44 -44.57 -64.57 84.40
C VAL A 44 -43.75 -63.28 84.37
N ALA A 45 -43.03 -62.96 85.44
CA ALA A 45 -42.12 -61.81 85.48
C ALA A 45 -40.99 -61.95 84.44
N ALA A 46 -40.34 -63.12 84.38
CA ALA A 46 -39.30 -63.42 83.40
C ALA A 46 -39.82 -63.32 81.95
N LYS A 47 -40.98 -63.90 81.63
CA LYS A 47 -41.64 -63.77 80.31
C LYS A 47 -41.90 -62.31 79.94
N THR A 48 -42.35 -61.49 80.90
CA THR A 48 -42.60 -60.06 80.68
C THR A 48 -41.31 -59.30 80.34
N ILE A 49 -40.24 -59.52 81.13
CA ILE A 49 -38.93 -58.91 80.89
C ILE A 49 -38.35 -59.35 79.55
N GLN A 50 -38.34 -60.66 79.27
CA GLN A 50 -37.88 -61.23 78.00
C GLN A 50 -38.67 -60.69 76.81
N GLY A 51 -40.00 -60.53 76.92
CA GLY A 51 -40.84 -59.93 75.89
C GLY A 51 -40.43 -58.47 75.59
N LYS A 52 -40.23 -57.64 76.61
CA LYS A 52 -39.75 -56.26 76.44
C LYS A 52 -38.36 -56.20 75.80
N ILE A 53 -37.42 -57.07 76.22
CA ILE A 53 -36.07 -57.16 75.64
C ILE A 53 -36.12 -57.59 74.17
N ARG A 54 -36.89 -58.63 73.83
CA ARG A 54 -37.07 -59.10 72.43
C ARG A 54 -37.63 -57.98 71.55
N THR A 55 -38.67 -57.27 72.01
CA THR A 55 -39.23 -56.12 71.28
C THR A 55 -38.22 -54.98 71.11
N HIS A 56 -37.41 -54.68 72.13
CA HIS A 56 -36.34 -53.68 72.02
C HIS A 56 -35.30 -54.09 70.96
N ILE A 57 -34.83 -55.35 70.98
CA ILE A 57 -33.87 -55.87 70.00
C ILE A 57 -34.44 -55.80 68.58
N MET A 58 -35.69 -56.22 68.36
CA MET A 58 -36.31 -56.19 67.04
C MET A 58 -36.56 -54.75 66.55
N ARG A 59 -36.98 -53.83 67.43
CA ARG A 59 -37.10 -52.40 67.08
C ARG A 59 -35.74 -51.81 66.69
N LYS A 60 -34.65 -52.15 67.40
CA LYS A 60 -33.28 -51.71 67.07
C LYS A 60 -32.83 -52.25 65.70
N LYS A 61 -33.09 -53.53 65.41
CA LYS A 61 -32.83 -54.13 64.08
C LYS A 61 -33.63 -53.45 62.96
N PHE A 62 -34.94 -53.26 63.14
CA PHE A 62 -35.81 -52.58 62.17
C PHE A 62 -35.37 -51.15 61.88
N VAL A 63 -35.05 -50.36 62.91
CA VAL A 63 -34.56 -48.98 62.73
C VAL A 63 -33.23 -48.95 61.97
N SER A 64 -32.34 -49.91 62.23
CA SER A 64 -31.07 -50.04 61.49
C SER A 64 -31.33 -50.34 60.00
N LEU A 65 -32.16 -51.34 59.71
CA LEU A 65 -32.51 -51.73 58.34
C LEU A 65 -33.19 -50.57 57.59
N ARG A 66 -34.16 -49.88 58.22
CA ARG A 66 -34.83 -48.71 57.63
C ARG A 66 -33.84 -47.59 57.31
N LYS A 67 -32.87 -47.29 58.20
CA LYS A 67 -31.81 -46.31 57.93
C LYS A 67 -30.97 -46.72 56.72
N ALA A 68 -30.53 -47.97 56.65
CA ALA A 68 -29.78 -48.48 55.50
C ALA A 68 -30.57 -48.40 54.19
N SER A 69 -31.86 -48.78 54.20
CA SER A 69 -32.74 -48.65 53.03
C SER A 69 -32.92 -47.21 52.57
N VAL A 70 -33.09 -46.25 53.49
CA VAL A 70 -33.19 -44.83 53.15
C VAL A 70 -31.88 -44.31 52.52
N CYS A 71 -30.72 -44.69 53.07
CA CYS A 71 -29.42 -44.36 52.47
C CYS A 71 -29.28 -44.94 51.05
N PHE A 72 -29.62 -46.20 50.83
CA PHE A 72 -29.58 -46.83 49.51
C PHE A 72 -30.50 -46.12 48.50
N GLN A 73 -31.74 -45.81 48.90
CA GLN A 73 -32.67 -45.06 48.05
C GLN A 73 -32.17 -43.65 47.75
N ALA A 74 -31.51 -42.96 48.69
CA ALA A 74 -30.92 -41.64 48.46
C ALA A 74 -29.80 -41.71 47.42
N VAL A 75 -28.89 -42.68 47.53
CA VAL A 75 -27.82 -42.93 46.53
C VAL A 75 -28.41 -43.25 45.16
N TRP A 76 -29.47 -44.06 45.10
CA TRP A 76 -30.13 -44.39 43.83
C TRP A 76 -30.77 -43.17 43.16
N ARG A 77 -31.52 -42.35 43.93
CA ARG A 77 -32.11 -41.10 43.43
C ARG A 77 -31.05 -40.12 42.93
N GLY A 78 -29.94 -39.97 43.66
CA GLY A 78 -28.79 -39.17 43.21
C GLY A 78 -28.16 -39.70 41.92
N THR A 79 -27.95 -41.01 41.82
CA THR A 79 -27.41 -41.66 40.62
C THR A 79 -28.30 -41.44 39.39
N LEU A 80 -29.63 -41.51 39.57
CA LEU A 80 -30.60 -41.23 38.49
C LEU A 80 -30.55 -39.76 38.04
N ALA A 81 -30.48 -38.82 38.99
CA ALA A 81 -30.34 -37.39 38.68
C ALA A 81 -29.04 -37.09 37.93
N CYS A 82 -27.91 -37.68 38.33
CA CYS A 82 -26.64 -37.55 37.63
C CYS A 82 -26.71 -38.09 36.19
N LYS A 83 -27.34 -39.26 35.97
CA LYS A 83 -27.55 -39.82 34.61
C LYS A 83 -28.42 -38.92 33.72
N LEU A 84 -29.48 -38.33 34.28
CA LEU A 84 -30.33 -37.38 33.56
C LEU A 84 -29.54 -36.11 33.17
N TYR A 85 -28.81 -35.52 34.12
CA TYR A 85 -27.97 -34.35 33.87
C TYR A 85 -26.90 -34.63 32.81
N ASP A 86 -26.27 -35.81 32.83
CA ASP A 86 -25.29 -36.19 31.80
C ASP A 86 -25.92 -36.30 30.40
N ARG A 87 -27.15 -36.80 30.29
CA ARG A 87 -27.89 -36.80 29.02
C ARG A 87 -28.16 -35.38 28.52
N MET A 88 -28.64 -34.49 29.40
CA MET A 88 -28.87 -33.08 29.07
C MET A 88 -27.58 -32.37 28.65
N ARG A 89 -26.47 -32.60 29.38
CA ARG A 89 -25.15 -32.05 29.09
C ARG A 89 -24.62 -32.51 27.72
N ARG A 90 -24.78 -33.80 27.39
CA ARG A 90 -24.43 -34.35 26.05
C ARG A 90 -25.29 -33.75 24.94
N GLN A 91 -26.60 -33.61 25.15
CA GLN A 91 -27.50 -32.98 24.18
C GLN A 91 -27.13 -31.51 23.94
N ALA A 92 -26.92 -30.72 24.99
CA ALA A 92 -26.48 -29.33 24.87
C ALA A 92 -25.13 -29.17 24.16
N ALA A 93 -24.17 -30.07 24.44
CA ALA A 93 -22.89 -30.11 23.74
C ALA A 93 -23.07 -30.44 22.24
N SER A 94 -23.89 -31.43 21.90
CA SER A 94 -24.20 -31.80 20.51
C SER A 94 -24.82 -30.62 19.74
N VAL A 95 -25.85 -29.98 20.29
CA VAL A 95 -26.49 -28.80 19.69
C VAL A 95 -25.48 -27.65 19.50
N LYS A 96 -24.58 -27.43 20.47
CA LYS A 96 -23.53 -26.41 20.36
C LYS A 96 -22.53 -26.70 19.24
N ILE A 97 -22.11 -27.96 19.07
CA ILE A 97 -21.22 -28.39 17.99
C ILE A 97 -21.93 -28.23 16.63
N GLN A 98 -23.17 -28.72 16.50
CA GLN A 98 -23.97 -28.61 15.28
C GLN A 98 -24.22 -27.15 14.88
N LYS A 99 -24.61 -26.29 15.83
CA LYS A 99 -24.78 -24.83 15.62
C LYS A 99 -23.50 -24.20 15.07
N ASN A 100 -22.37 -24.49 15.71
CA ASN A 100 -21.08 -23.91 15.32
C ASN A 100 -20.65 -24.40 13.93
N GLN A 101 -20.84 -25.69 13.61
CA GLN A 101 -20.47 -26.24 12.30
C GLN A 101 -21.33 -25.68 11.17
N ARG A 102 -22.66 -25.64 11.33
CA ARG A 102 -23.58 -25.00 10.36
C ARG A 102 -23.22 -23.53 10.16
N GLY A 103 -22.96 -22.80 11.24
CA GLY A 103 -22.54 -21.39 11.20
C GLY A 103 -21.14 -21.17 10.62
N HIS A 104 -20.24 -22.14 10.67
CA HIS A 104 -18.93 -22.09 9.99
C HIS A 104 -19.09 -22.34 8.49
N GLN A 105 -19.83 -23.39 8.11
CA GLN A 105 -20.09 -23.76 6.72
C GLN A 105 -20.76 -22.63 5.94
N ALA A 106 -21.82 -22.02 6.50
CA ALA A 106 -22.50 -20.87 5.89
C ALA A 106 -21.55 -19.68 5.69
N ARG A 107 -20.74 -19.33 6.71
CA ARG A 107 -19.74 -18.25 6.61
C ARG A 107 -18.63 -18.54 5.60
N ARG A 108 -18.20 -19.80 5.46
CA ARG A 108 -17.22 -20.22 4.45
C ARG A 108 -17.80 -20.07 3.03
N SER A 109 -19.03 -20.55 2.82
CA SER A 109 -19.72 -20.44 1.52
C SER A 109 -19.90 -18.98 1.10
N TYR A 110 -20.43 -18.14 2.01
CA TYR A 110 -20.60 -16.71 1.77
C TYR A 110 -19.27 -16.00 1.44
N LYS A 111 -18.21 -16.24 2.21
CA LYS A 111 -16.89 -15.65 1.94
C LYS A 111 -16.32 -16.06 0.58
N LEU A 112 -16.51 -17.32 0.18
CA LEU A 112 -16.08 -17.81 -1.13
C LEU A 112 -16.84 -17.07 -2.25
N GLN A 113 -18.16 -17.00 -2.16
CA GLN A 113 -19.01 -16.31 -3.14
C GLN A 113 -18.67 -14.81 -3.24
N VAL A 114 -18.48 -14.13 -2.11
CA VAL A 114 -18.03 -12.72 -2.09
C VAL A 114 -16.67 -12.55 -2.76
N SER A 115 -15.71 -13.46 -2.49
CA SER A 115 -14.39 -13.43 -3.15
C SER A 115 -14.52 -13.57 -4.67
N SER A 116 -15.31 -14.54 -5.15
CA SER A 116 -15.58 -14.73 -6.58
C SER A 116 -16.23 -13.49 -7.22
N VAL A 117 -17.23 -12.90 -6.56
CA VAL A 117 -17.88 -11.66 -7.03
C VAL A 117 -16.90 -10.50 -7.10
N LEU A 118 -16.05 -10.31 -6.09
CA LEU A 118 -15.04 -9.25 -6.08
C LEU A 118 -14.02 -9.40 -7.21
N VAL A 119 -13.55 -10.63 -7.48
CA VAL A 119 -12.65 -10.91 -8.62
C VAL A 119 -13.32 -10.57 -9.96
N ILE A 120 -14.57 -11.02 -10.17
CA ILE A 120 -15.33 -10.74 -11.39
C ILE A 120 -15.56 -9.22 -11.55
N GLN A 121 -15.98 -8.53 -10.50
CA GLN A 121 -16.18 -7.08 -10.54
C GLN A 121 -14.88 -6.31 -10.80
N ALA A 122 -13.76 -6.71 -10.19
CA ALA A 122 -12.47 -6.09 -10.43
C ALA A 122 -12.02 -6.27 -11.89
N ALA A 123 -12.19 -7.48 -12.44
CA ALA A 123 -11.92 -7.77 -13.84
C ALA A 123 -12.81 -6.93 -14.79
N LEU A 124 -14.11 -6.84 -14.53
CA LEU A 124 -15.05 -6.02 -15.32
C LEU A 124 -14.67 -4.53 -15.30
N ARG A 125 -14.36 -3.96 -14.13
CA ARG A 125 -13.89 -2.57 -13.99
C ARG A 125 -12.58 -2.33 -14.75
N ALA A 126 -11.62 -3.26 -14.66
CA ALA A 126 -10.37 -3.19 -15.39
C ALA A 126 -10.56 -3.30 -16.92
N MET A 127 -11.47 -4.15 -17.39
CA MET A 127 -11.81 -4.26 -18.81
C MET A 127 -12.48 -2.99 -19.34
N ALA A 128 -13.42 -2.40 -18.58
CA ALA A 128 -14.06 -1.14 -18.94
C ALA A 128 -13.02 -0.01 -19.11
N ALA A 129 -12.14 0.19 -18.12
CA ALA A 129 -11.08 1.19 -18.19
C ALA A 129 -10.09 0.96 -19.35
N ARG A 130 -9.71 -0.30 -19.61
CA ARG A 130 -8.86 -0.67 -20.76
C ARG A 130 -9.53 -0.40 -22.11
N ASN A 131 -10.84 -0.64 -22.21
CA ASN A 131 -11.61 -0.37 -23.42
C ASN A 131 -11.75 1.14 -23.68
N GLU A 132 -12.05 1.93 -22.65
CA GLU A 132 -12.10 3.38 -22.72
C GLU A 132 -10.74 3.98 -23.14
N PHE A 133 -9.64 3.51 -22.53
CA PHE A 133 -8.28 3.91 -22.91
C PHE A 133 -7.96 3.54 -24.37
N ARG A 134 -8.32 2.32 -24.79
CA ARG A 134 -8.12 1.86 -26.18
C ARG A 134 -8.94 2.71 -27.17
N HIS A 135 -10.15 3.10 -26.81
CA HIS A 135 -10.97 4.02 -27.59
C HIS A 135 -10.29 5.39 -27.70
N LYS A 136 -9.92 6.02 -26.58
CA LYS A 136 -9.19 7.31 -26.55
C LYS A 136 -7.90 7.26 -27.40
N LYS A 137 -7.11 6.18 -27.33
CA LYS A 137 -5.90 5.99 -28.14
C LYS A 137 -6.22 5.89 -29.64
N ARG A 138 -7.26 5.14 -30.03
CA ARG A 138 -7.74 5.05 -31.42
C ARG A 138 -8.24 6.40 -31.93
N SER A 139 -9.05 7.12 -31.17
CA SER A 139 -9.55 8.45 -31.52
C SER A 139 -8.40 9.45 -31.73
N LYS A 140 -7.41 9.49 -30.82
CA LYS A 140 -6.24 10.36 -30.97
C LYS A 140 -5.43 10.04 -32.23
N ALA A 141 -5.18 8.77 -32.51
CA ALA A 141 -4.50 8.34 -33.74
C ALA A 141 -5.28 8.74 -35.01
N ALA A 142 -6.60 8.55 -35.02
CA ALA A 142 -7.46 8.97 -36.12
C ALA A 142 -7.41 10.49 -36.34
N VAL A 143 -7.46 11.29 -35.27
CA VAL A 143 -7.32 12.77 -35.35
C VAL A 143 -5.95 13.15 -35.94
N THR A 144 -4.86 12.52 -35.52
CA THR A 144 -3.52 12.78 -36.08
C THR A 144 -3.44 12.46 -37.57
N ILE A 145 -3.99 11.32 -38.00
CA ILE A 145 -4.02 10.93 -39.43
C ILE A 145 -4.85 11.93 -40.24
N GLN A 146 -6.06 12.26 -39.77
CA GLN A 146 -6.93 13.22 -40.44
C GLN A 146 -6.30 14.62 -40.52
N ALA A 147 -5.64 15.09 -39.46
CA ALA A 147 -4.95 16.38 -39.45
C ALA A 147 -3.80 16.40 -40.47
N ARG A 148 -2.98 15.33 -40.53
CA ARG A 148 -1.88 15.21 -41.49
C ARG A 148 -2.39 15.13 -42.94
N TYR A 149 -3.50 14.44 -43.18
CA TYR A 149 -4.18 14.42 -44.49
C TYR A 149 -4.72 15.80 -44.88
N ARG A 150 -5.43 16.52 -43.98
CA ARG A 150 -5.94 17.88 -44.24
C ARG A 150 -4.79 18.84 -44.58
N CYS A 151 -3.69 18.79 -43.82
CA CYS A 151 -2.47 19.56 -44.08
C CYS A 151 -1.86 19.22 -45.45
N HIS A 152 -1.66 17.93 -45.77
CA HIS A 152 -1.13 17.50 -47.06
C HIS A 152 -2.02 17.96 -48.23
N ARG A 153 -3.34 17.88 -48.10
CA ARG A 153 -4.29 18.33 -49.13
C ARG A 153 -4.16 19.84 -49.38
N ALA A 154 -4.08 20.65 -48.32
CA ALA A 154 -3.90 22.10 -48.43
C ALA A 154 -2.55 22.47 -49.04
N HIS A 155 -1.46 21.82 -48.60
CA HIS A 155 -0.12 22.03 -49.16
C HIS A 155 -0.02 21.63 -50.64
N SER A 156 -0.61 20.48 -51.01
CA SER A 156 -0.66 20.02 -52.41
C SER A 156 -1.45 20.98 -53.29
N TYR A 157 -2.59 21.50 -52.81
CA TYR A 157 -3.36 22.53 -53.50
C TYR A 157 -2.55 23.83 -53.68
N HIS A 158 -1.92 24.34 -52.61
CA HIS A 158 -1.08 25.54 -52.70
C HIS A 158 0.11 25.35 -53.66
N LYS A 159 0.77 24.19 -53.65
CA LYS A 159 1.88 23.86 -54.57
C LYS A 159 1.41 23.87 -56.03
N LYS A 160 0.24 23.28 -56.33
CA LYS A 160 -0.39 23.32 -57.66
C LYS A 160 -0.75 24.75 -58.07
N LEU A 161 -1.34 25.54 -57.17
CA LEU A 161 -1.70 26.94 -57.42
C LEU A 161 -0.47 27.80 -57.70
N LYS A 162 0.62 27.65 -56.92
CA LYS A 162 1.89 28.35 -57.15
C LYS A 162 2.51 27.98 -58.50
N ALA A 163 2.52 26.70 -58.88
CA ALA A 163 3.00 26.26 -60.19
C ALA A 163 2.16 26.85 -61.34
N ALA A 164 0.83 26.82 -61.22
CA ALA A 164 -0.08 27.41 -62.21
C ALA A 164 0.11 28.93 -62.33
N ALA A 165 0.26 29.64 -61.20
CA ALA A 165 0.53 31.07 -61.16
C ALA A 165 1.86 31.43 -61.84
N ILE A 166 2.94 30.68 -61.56
CA ILE A 166 4.24 30.88 -62.23
C ILE A 166 4.10 30.66 -63.74
N VAL A 167 3.45 29.58 -64.20
CA VAL A 167 3.23 29.32 -65.63
C VAL A 167 2.41 30.43 -66.28
N ALA A 168 1.37 30.94 -65.62
CA ALA A 168 0.57 32.06 -66.11
C ALA A 168 1.39 33.35 -66.19
N GLN A 169 2.16 33.68 -65.15
CA GLN A 169 3.05 34.85 -65.11
C GLN A 169 4.15 34.78 -66.18
N CYS A 170 4.79 33.62 -66.37
CA CYS A 170 5.79 33.42 -67.44
C CYS A 170 5.17 33.56 -68.83
N ARG A 171 3.98 33.00 -69.06
CA ARG A 171 3.24 33.17 -70.33
C ARG A 171 2.83 34.62 -70.58
N TRP A 172 2.44 35.35 -69.52
CA TRP A 172 2.07 36.77 -69.59
C TRP A 172 3.28 37.66 -69.90
N ARG A 173 4.39 37.52 -69.14
CA ARG A 173 5.66 38.21 -69.40
C ARG A 173 6.16 37.93 -70.84
N GLY A 174 6.13 36.67 -71.27
CA GLY A 174 6.47 36.31 -72.65
C GLY A 174 5.50 36.87 -73.71
N ARG A 175 4.23 37.12 -73.38
CA ARG A 175 3.27 37.80 -74.28
C ARG A 175 3.59 39.28 -74.40
N ILE A 176 3.94 39.94 -73.29
CA ILE A 176 4.38 41.35 -73.27
C ILE A 176 5.65 41.51 -74.11
N ALA A 177 6.71 40.76 -73.82
CA ALA A 177 7.97 40.83 -74.57
C ALA A 177 7.80 40.56 -76.08
N ARG A 178 6.90 39.64 -76.46
CA ARG A 178 6.54 39.42 -77.89
C ARG A 178 5.72 40.55 -78.50
N LYS A 179 4.93 41.30 -77.72
CA LYS A 179 4.21 42.50 -78.19
C LYS A 179 5.19 43.65 -78.41
N GLU A 180 6.12 43.86 -77.46
CA GLU A 180 7.19 44.86 -77.55
C GLU A 180 8.12 44.58 -78.73
N LEU A 181 8.58 43.32 -78.90
CA LEU A 181 9.39 42.93 -80.06
C LEU A 181 8.66 43.15 -81.39
N ARG A 182 7.32 42.97 -81.44
CA ARG A 182 6.54 43.31 -82.64
C ARG A 182 6.50 44.82 -82.89
N LYS A 183 6.34 45.64 -81.85
CA LYS A 183 6.38 47.11 -81.95
C LYS A 183 7.73 47.58 -82.47
N LEU A 184 8.83 47.16 -81.81
CA LEU A 184 10.20 47.46 -82.23
C LEU A 184 10.51 46.98 -83.66
N LYS A 185 9.96 45.83 -84.09
CA LYS A 185 10.10 45.36 -85.49
C LYS A 185 9.28 46.17 -86.49
N MET A 186 8.17 46.78 -86.10
CA MET A 186 7.43 47.71 -86.96
C MET A 186 8.19 49.04 -87.07
N GLU A 187 8.64 49.60 -85.94
CA GLU A 187 9.48 50.81 -85.90
C GLU A 187 10.80 50.61 -86.70
N ALA A 188 11.42 49.43 -86.62
CA ALA A 188 12.59 49.08 -87.43
C ALA A 188 12.28 48.93 -88.94
N ARG A 189 11.05 48.54 -89.31
CA ARG A 189 10.61 48.50 -90.71
C ARG A 189 10.25 49.88 -91.24
N GLU A 190 9.65 50.72 -90.41
CA GLU A 190 9.33 52.12 -90.73
C GLU A 190 10.61 52.94 -90.89
N THR A 191 11.58 52.80 -89.98
CA THR A 191 12.92 53.41 -90.14
C THR A 191 13.68 52.82 -91.33
N GLY A 192 13.53 51.53 -91.63
CA GLY A 192 14.06 50.92 -92.86
C GLY A 192 13.42 51.48 -94.14
N ALA A 193 12.11 51.70 -94.15
CA ALA A 193 11.37 52.31 -95.26
C ALA A 193 11.70 53.80 -95.41
N LEU A 194 11.83 54.54 -94.31
CA LEU A 194 12.32 55.91 -94.27
C LEU A 194 13.75 56.01 -94.80
N LYS A 195 14.63 55.05 -94.44
CA LYS A 195 15.98 54.98 -95.00
C LYS A 195 15.94 54.70 -96.51
N GLN A 196 15.16 53.73 -96.98
CA GLN A 196 15.01 53.50 -98.43
C GLN A 196 14.41 54.70 -99.18
N ALA A 197 13.50 55.45 -98.55
CA ALA A 197 12.97 56.70 -99.09
C ALA A 197 14.05 57.79 -99.12
N LYS A 198 14.87 57.93 -98.07
CA LYS A 198 16.04 58.82 -98.01
C LYS A 198 17.07 58.46 -99.08
N ASP A 199 17.47 57.20 -99.19
CA ASP A 199 18.46 56.71 -100.16
C ASP A 199 17.95 56.92 -101.61
N LYS A 200 16.63 56.80 -101.85
CA LYS A 200 16.01 57.19 -103.13
C LYS A 200 16.05 58.70 -103.35
N LEU A 201 15.75 59.49 -102.32
CA LEU A 201 15.81 60.95 -102.38
C LEU A 201 17.23 61.44 -102.67
N GLU A 202 18.24 60.85 -102.01
CA GLU A 202 19.67 61.11 -102.24
C GLU A 202 20.04 60.78 -103.69
N LYS A 203 19.63 59.63 -104.23
CA LYS A 203 19.82 59.32 -105.65
C LYS A 203 19.14 60.30 -106.60
N THR A 204 17.92 60.78 -106.28
CA THR A 204 17.29 61.83 -107.10
C THR A 204 18.01 63.17 -106.97
N VAL A 205 18.60 63.50 -105.81
CA VAL A 205 19.42 64.70 -105.62
C VAL A 205 20.75 64.59 -106.36
N GLU A 206 21.39 63.42 -106.35
CA GLU A 206 22.58 63.11 -107.15
C GLU A 206 22.29 63.23 -108.65
N GLU A 207 21.19 62.64 -109.14
CA GLU A 207 20.78 62.75 -110.55
C GLU A 207 20.46 64.20 -110.93
N LEU A 208 19.71 64.94 -110.10
CA LEU A 208 19.42 66.35 -110.32
C LEU A 208 20.70 67.20 -110.29
N THR A 209 21.65 66.88 -109.41
CA THR A 209 22.95 67.55 -109.36
C THR A 209 23.80 67.23 -110.59
N TRP A 210 23.74 66.00 -111.10
CA TRP A 210 24.40 65.61 -112.34
C TRP A 210 23.77 66.32 -113.55
N ARG A 211 22.43 66.42 -113.61
CA ARG A 211 21.71 67.22 -114.63
C ARG A 211 22.08 68.70 -114.55
N VAL A 212 22.17 69.30 -113.36
CA VAL A 212 22.62 70.69 -113.18
C VAL A 212 24.09 70.87 -113.57
N GLN A 213 24.96 69.91 -113.28
CA GLN A 213 26.36 69.95 -113.74
C GLN A 213 26.47 69.79 -115.26
N LEU A 214 25.65 68.94 -115.89
CA LEU A 214 25.59 68.80 -117.33
C LEU A 214 25.05 70.08 -117.99
N GLU A 215 24.00 70.68 -117.44
CA GLU A 215 23.47 71.96 -117.92
C GLU A 215 24.52 73.08 -117.77
N LYS A 216 25.27 73.11 -116.67
CA LYS A 216 26.41 74.03 -116.50
C LYS A 216 27.49 73.81 -117.55
N ARG A 217 27.84 72.56 -117.90
CA ARG A 217 28.76 72.27 -119.01
C ARG A 217 28.20 72.75 -120.34
N MET A 218 26.93 72.46 -120.64
CA MET A 218 26.33 72.99 -121.87
C MET A 218 26.29 74.52 -121.90
N ARG A 219 26.16 75.21 -120.75
CA ARG A 219 26.30 76.67 -120.66
C ARG A 219 27.75 77.13 -120.88
N THR A 220 28.76 76.46 -120.32
CA THR A 220 30.16 76.80 -120.59
C THR A 220 30.53 76.54 -122.05
N ASP A 221 30.07 75.46 -122.66
CA ASP A 221 30.30 75.15 -124.07
C ASP A 221 29.63 76.21 -124.98
N LEU A 222 28.47 76.76 -124.57
CA LEU A 222 27.78 77.85 -125.25
C LEU A 222 28.47 79.22 -125.03
N GLU A 223 29.09 79.43 -123.86
CA GLU A 223 29.95 80.58 -123.57
C GLU A 223 31.28 80.49 -124.34
N GLU A 224 31.87 79.31 -124.50
CA GLU A 224 33.05 79.05 -125.33
C GLU A 224 32.73 79.20 -126.83
N ALA A 225 31.57 78.72 -127.29
CA ALA A 225 31.11 78.99 -128.66
C ALA A 225 30.92 80.50 -128.89
N LYS A 226 30.35 81.23 -127.92
CA LYS A 226 30.29 82.70 -127.96
C LYS A 226 31.68 83.35 -127.88
N ALA A 227 32.64 82.78 -127.17
CA ALA A 227 34.02 83.26 -127.12
C ALA A 227 34.76 83.03 -128.45
N GLN A 228 34.45 81.95 -129.18
CA GLN A 228 34.94 81.70 -130.54
C GLN A 228 34.29 82.63 -131.58
N GLU A 229 33.00 82.92 -131.44
CA GLU A 229 32.32 83.97 -132.23
C GLU A 229 32.93 85.35 -131.94
N LEU A 230 33.12 85.69 -130.67
CA LEU A 230 33.81 86.92 -130.25
C LEU A 230 35.26 86.97 -130.75
N SER A 231 35.99 85.85 -130.78
CA SER A 231 37.35 85.79 -131.37
C SER A 231 37.34 86.13 -132.88
N LYS A 232 36.35 85.66 -133.63
CA LYS A 232 36.18 86.04 -135.05
C LYS A 232 35.86 87.53 -135.19
N PHE A 233 34.93 88.06 -134.37
CA PHE A 233 34.64 89.49 -134.33
C PHE A 233 35.85 90.33 -133.90
N GLN A 234 36.65 89.87 -132.94
CA GLN A 234 37.88 90.51 -132.48
C GLN A 234 38.89 90.62 -133.63
N SER A 235 39.11 89.52 -134.38
CA SER A 235 39.99 89.55 -135.57
C SER A 235 39.49 90.49 -136.69
N SER A 236 38.17 90.71 -136.78
CA SER A 236 37.59 91.70 -137.70
C SER A 236 37.70 93.14 -137.19
N MET A 237 37.78 93.33 -135.87
CA MET A 237 38.00 94.63 -135.23
C MET A 237 39.47 95.01 -135.24
N ASP A 238 40.40 94.08 -135.00
CA ASP A 238 41.84 94.32 -135.03
C ASP A 238 42.32 94.77 -136.44
N ALA A 239 41.65 94.31 -137.50
CA ALA A 239 41.86 94.78 -138.88
C ALA A 239 41.37 96.21 -139.17
N LEU A 240 40.53 96.79 -138.30
CA LEU A 240 40.05 98.17 -138.36
C LEU A 240 40.72 99.07 -137.30
N GLN A 241 41.10 98.51 -136.15
CA GLN A 241 41.79 99.21 -135.06
C GLN A 241 43.22 99.61 -135.42
N ALA A 242 43.87 98.87 -136.33
CA ALA A 242 45.18 99.20 -136.89
C ALA A 242 45.20 100.48 -137.78
N LYS A 243 44.10 101.24 -137.83
CA LYS A 243 43.93 102.41 -138.71
C LYS A 243 43.38 103.67 -138.04
N LEU A 244 43.15 103.67 -136.71
CA LEU A 244 42.54 104.81 -136.02
C LEU A 244 43.38 105.36 -134.85
N ASP A 245 44.09 104.52 -134.09
CA ASP A 245 44.76 104.96 -132.86
C ASP A 245 46.30 104.92 -132.94
N GLU A 246 46.83 105.53 -134.00
CA GLU A 246 48.16 106.18 -133.97
C GLU A 246 48.12 107.48 -133.12
N THR A 247 46.96 107.80 -132.52
CA THR A 247 46.72 108.95 -131.66
C THR A 247 46.50 108.57 -130.19
N ASN A 248 47.61 108.58 -129.45
CA ASN A 248 47.66 108.90 -128.01
C ASN A 248 46.84 107.96 -127.09
N ALA A 249 47.39 106.84 -126.62
CA ALA A 249 48.41 106.84 -125.56
C ALA A 249 48.14 107.88 -124.45
N VAL A 250 47.66 107.42 -123.28
CA VAL A 250 48.23 107.73 -121.95
C VAL A 250 47.53 106.94 -120.83
N LEU A 251 48.37 106.22 -120.06
CA LEU A 251 48.24 105.83 -118.64
C LEU A 251 46.89 105.25 -118.16
N LEU A 252 46.82 103.93 -117.94
CA LEU A 252 47.28 103.22 -116.72
C LEU A 252 46.39 103.43 -115.48
N LYS A 253 45.95 102.29 -114.93
CA LYS A 253 45.80 102.01 -113.48
C LYS A 253 44.68 102.76 -112.74
N GLU A 254 44.22 102.34 -111.56
CA GLU A 254 44.52 101.18 -110.70
C GLU A 254 43.14 100.73 -110.11
N ARG A 255 42.75 99.45 -110.10
CA ARG A 255 43.10 98.40 -109.11
C ARG A 255 42.41 98.59 -107.74
N GLU A 256 42.11 97.45 -107.10
CA GLU A 256 41.89 97.30 -105.65
C GLU A 256 40.62 97.95 -105.04
N ALA A 257 40.07 97.50 -103.91
CA ALA A 257 40.28 96.29 -103.08
C ALA A 257 38.90 95.93 -102.47
N ALA A 258 38.49 94.65 -102.32
CA ALA A 258 38.97 93.66 -101.35
C ALA A 258 38.96 94.12 -99.87
N LYS A 259 38.56 93.20 -98.97
CA LYS A 259 38.48 93.29 -97.47
C LYS A 259 37.14 93.84 -96.95
N LYS A 260 36.58 93.41 -95.81
CA LYS A 260 36.90 92.41 -94.74
C LYS A 260 35.58 92.21 -93.91
N ALA A 261 35.42 91.41 -92.85
CA ALA A 261 36.15 90.43 -92.02
C ALA A 261 35.05 89.59 -91.30
N ILE A 262 35.15 88.27 -91.06
CA ILE A 262 35.95 87.53 -90.05
C ILE A 262 35.61 87.84 -88.58
N ALA A 263 35.03 86.83 -87.89
CA ALA A 263 35.33 86.37 -86.52
C ALA A 263 34.50 85.07 -86.30
N GLU A 264 35.04 83.88 -86.56
CA GLU A 264 35.68 82.95 -85.60
C GLU A 264 34.70 82.08 -84.78
N ALA A 265 35.14 80.87 -84.43
CA ALA A 265 34.31 79.69 -84.12
C ALA A 265 35.11 78.71 -83.20
N PRO A 266 34.70 77.43 -83.03
CA PRO A 266 33.56 76.84 -82.30
C PRO A 266 34.12 75.90 -81.17
N PRO A 267 33.67 74.65 -80.82
CA PRO A 267 32.43 73.89 -81.07
C PRO A 267 31.88 73.04 -79.86
N VAL A 268 30.87 72.19 -80.12
CA VAL A 268 30.38 70.96 -79.41
C VAL A 268 29.87 71.07 -77.94
N VAL A 269 28.88 70.30 -77.44
CA VAL A 269 27.97 69.23 -77.93
C VAL A 269 26.52 69.56 -77.49
N LYS A 270 25.49 69.10 -78.22
CA LYS A 270 24.06 69.13 -77.78
C LYS A 270 23.63 67.78 -77.18
N GLU A 271 22.79 67.80 -76.16
CA GLU A 271 21.56 66.98 -76.13
C GLU A 271 20.58 67.46 -75.04
N THR A 272 19.28 67.34 -75.30
CA THR A 272 18.20 67.99 -74.54
C THR A 272 17.22 66.97 -73.95
N GLU A 273 16.87 67.17 -72.67
CA GLU A 273 15.64 66.78 -71.97
C GLU A 273 15.16 65.30 -71.96
N VAL A 274 14.92 64.76 -70.77
CA VAL A 274 13.56 64.49 -70.22
C VAL A 274 13.64 64.15 -68.73
N ILE A 275 12.55 64.40 -67.99
CA ILE A 275 12.44 64.43 -66.52
C ILE A 275 12.01 63.06 -65.95
N VAL A 276 12.44 62.73 -64.70
CA VAL A 276 11.62 62.21 -63.56
C VAL A 276 12.41 61.26 -62.61
N GLN A 277 12.58 61.74 -61.37
CA GLN A 277 12.66 61.06 -60.05
C GLN A 277 13.24 59.64 -59.90
N ASP A 278 14.19 59.49 -58.97
CA ASP A 278 14.39 58.24 -58.22
C ASP A 278 15.10 58.49 -56.86
N THR A 279 14.35 58.88 -55.82
CA THR A 279 14.85 59.10 -54.43
C THR A 279 14.20 58.19 -53.39
N GLU A 280 13.76 56.99 -53.79
CA GLU A 280 13.06 56.03 -52.90
C GLU A 280 13.89 54.77 -52.60
N LYS A 281 14.85 54.41 -53.46
CA LYS A 281 15.66 53.18 -53.32
C LYS A 281 16.68 53.17 -52.17
N VAL A 282 17.08 54.34 -51.68
CA VAL A 282 18.05 54.46 -50.56
C VAL A 282 17.37 54.35 -49.19
N HIS A 283 16.09 54.73 -49.10
CA HIS A 283 15.31 54.62 -47.85
C HIS A 283 14.77 53.21 -47.63
N THR A 284 14.34 52.51 -48.69
CA THR A 284 13.88 51.11 -48.61
C THR A 284 14.99 50.15 -48.19
N LEU A 285 16.19 50.27 -48.77
CA LEU A 285 17.33 49.43 -48.38
C LEU A 285 17.84 49.68 -46.95
N LYS A 286 17.71 50.91 -46.41
CA LYS A 286 18.00 51.18 -45.00
C LYS A 286 16.97 50.55 -44.06
N ALA A 287 15.68 50.61 -44.43
CA ALA A 287 14.61 49.97 -43.65
C ALA A 287 14.75 48.45 -43.60
N GLU A 288 15.04 47.78 -44.73
CA GLU A 288 15.31 46.33 -44.74
C GLU A 288 16.53 45.95 -43.89
N VAL A 289 17.58 46.77 -43.86
CA VAL A 289 18.77 46.50 -43.02
C VAL A 289 18.45 46.60 -41.53
N ASP A 290 17.65 47.58 -41.09
CA ASP A 290 17.25 47.70 -39.69
C ASP A 290 16.19 46.64 -39.28
N GLU A 291 15.31 46.23 -40.19
CA GLU A 291 14.37 45.10 -39.97
C GLU A 291 15.12 43.76 -39.87
N LEU A 292 16.12 43.52 -40.74
CA LEU A 292 16.99 42.34 -40.63
C LEU A 292 17.87 42.37 -39.38
N LYS A 293 18.29 43.54 -38.91
CA LYS A 293 19.11 43.71 -37.70
C LYS A 293 18.31 43.45 -36.43
N THR A 294 17.05 43.91 -36.36
CA THR A 294 16.13 43.60 -35.26
C THR A 294 15.71 42.13 -35.27
N SER A 295 15.42 41.55 -36.45
CA SER A 295 15.20 40.11 -36.61
C SER A 295 16.40 39.28 -36.10
N LEU A 296 17.63 39.64 -36.51
CA LEU A 296 18.87 39.00 -36.06
C LEU A 296 19.09 39.11 -34.55
N GLN A 297 18.76 40.24 -33.92
CA GLN A 297 18.82 40.39 -32.45
C GLN A 297 17.79 39.49 -31.75
N SER A 298 16.56 39.41 -32.27
CA SER A 298 15.51 38.56 -31.67
C SER A 298 15.83 37.07 -31.78
N GLU A 299 16.38 36.59 -32.90
CA GLU A 299 16.79 35.19 -33.03
C GLU A 299 18.07 34.88 -32.22
N LYS A 300 18.97 35.84 -32.00
CA LYS A 300 20.08 35.69 -31.04
C LYS A 300 19.57 35.52 -29.61
N GLN A 301 18.69 36.41 -29.13
CA GLN A 301 18.08 36.28 -27.80
C GLN A 301 17.33 34.94 -27.64
N ARG A 302 16.67 34.48 -28.72
CA ARG A 302 15.99 33.18 -28.76
C ARG A 302 16.97 32.00 -28.68
N ALA A 303 18.13 32.10 -29.31
CA ALA A 303 19.20 31.11 -29.19
C ALA A 303 19.76 31.08 -27.77
N ASP A 304 20.09 32.24 -27.19
CA ASP A 304 20.61 32.37 -25.82
C ASP A 304 19.62 31.80 -24.78
N GLU A 305 18.31 32.06 -24.95
CA GLU A 305 17.26 31.47 -24.12
C GLU A 305 17.18 29.94 -24.23
N LEU A 306 17.39 29.39 -25.44
CA LEU A 306 17.37 27.94 -25.68
C LEU A 306 18.64 27.26 -25.13
N GLU A 307 19.79 27.92 -25.20
CA GLU A 307 21.02 27.44 -24.55
C GLU A 307 20.89 27.45 -23.03
N LYS A 308 20.31 28.51 -22.45
CA LYS A 308 20.02 28.56 -21.01
C LYS A 308 19.07 27.45 -20.57
N LYS A 309 17.96 27.24 -21.29
CA LYS A 309 17.01 26.14 -21.00
C LYS A 309 17.69 24.77 -21.12
N ARG A 310 18.57 24.58 -22.10
CA ARG A 310 19.37 23.34 -22.24
C ARG A 310 20.35 23.12 -21.09
N SER A 311 20.98 24.18 -20.57
CA SER A 311 21.91 24.04 -19.43
C SER A 311 21.16 23.75 -18.12
N GLU A 312 20.01 24.38 -17.90
CA GLU A 312 19.08 24.08 -16.79
C GLU A 312 18.56 22.63 -16.87
N GLU A 313 18.13 22.16 -18.06
CA GLU A 313 17.72 20.76 -18.27
C GLU A 313 18.87 19.77 -18.07
N ALA A 314 20.10 20.11 -18.48
CA ALA A 314 21.28 19.27 -18.29
C ALA A 314 21.63 19.12 -16.80
N GLN A 315 21.66 20.22 -16.03
CA GLN A 315 21.88 20.19 -14.57
C GLN A 315 20.79 19.38 -13.85
N ALA A 316 19.52 19.61 -14.21
CA ALA A 316 18.39 18.85 -13.67
C ALA A 316 18.40 17.36 -14.07
N ASN A 317 19.14 16.98 -15.11
CA ASN A 317 19.35 15.58 -15.49
C ASN A 317 20.54 14.97 -14.73
N GLU A 318 21.62 15.71 -14.54
CA GLU A 318 22.78 15.30 -13.72
C GLU A 318 22.38 15.05 -12.26
N GLU A 319 21.54 15.90 -11.67
CA GLU A 319 20.98 15.66 -10.33
C GLU A 319 20.15 14.37 -10.25
N LYS A 320 19.36 14.07 -11.28
CA LYS A 320 18.57 12.83 -11.33
C LYS A 320 19.49 11.62 -11.46
N GLN A 321 20.55 11.74 -12.24
CA GLN A 321 21.55 10.68 -12.40
C GLN A 321 22.27 10.37 -11.08
N LYS A 322 22.72 11.39 -10.35
CA LYS A 322 23.29 11.24 -8.98
C LYS A 322 22.31 10.57 -8.03
N LYS A 323 21.03 10.97 -8.03
CA LYS A 323 19.97 10.34 -7.23
C LYS A 323 19.73 8.87 -7.62
N ILE A 324 19.84 8.52 -8.90
CA ILE A 324 19.76 7.12 -9.37
C ILE A 324 20.95 6.32 -8.82
N GLU A 325 22.18 6.82 -8.97
CA GLU A 325 23.41 6.18 -8.48
C GLU A 325 23.37 5.95 -6.96
N GLU A 326 22.90 6.93 -6.17
CA GLU A 326 22.66 6.75 -4.73
C GLU A 326 21.66 5.63 -4.43
N THR A 327 20.56 5.53 -5.20
CA THR A 327 19.60 4.44 -5.02
C THR A 327 20.15 3.09 -5.44
N GLU A 328 21.00 3.01 -6.47
CA GLU A 328 21.69 1.77 -6.84
C GLU A 328 22.65 1.30 -5.74
N VAL A 329 23.42 2.22 -5.13
CA VAL A 329 24.30 1.88 -4.00
C VAL A 329 23.47 1.32 -2.83
N LYS A 330 22.33 1.94 -2.50
CA LYS A 330 21.41 1.43 -1.47
C LYS A 330 20.83 0.06 -1.83
N ILE A 331 20.49 -0.19 -3.10
CA ILE A 331 20.03 -1.50 -3.58
C ILE A 331 21.12 -2.56 -3.42
N ARG A 332 22.37 -2.27 -3.79
CA ARG A 332 23.51 -3.18 -3.61
C ARG A 332 23.73 -3.51 -2.13
N GLN A 333 23.68 -2.51 -1.24
CA GLN A 333 23.75 -2.71 0.21
C GLN A 333 22.62 -3.64 0.71
N PHE A 334 21.36 -3.43 0.28
CA PHE A 334 20.26 -4.32 0.65
C PHE A 334 20.42 -5.75 0.10
N GLN A 335 20.97 -5.93 -1.10
CA GLN A 335 21.29 -7.24 -1.66
C GLN A 335 22.35 -7.97 -0.81
N ASP A 336 23.38 -7.26 -0.34
CA ASP A 336 24.39 -7.83 0.56
C ASP A 336 23.83 -8.15 1.96
N TYR A 337 22.91 -7.33 2.49
CA TYR A 337 22.19 -7.66 3.72
C TYR A 337 21.32 -8.92 3.56
N LEU A 338 20.62 -9.08 2.43
CA LEU A 338 19.82 -10.27 2.15
C LEU A 338 20.72 -11.51 2.03
N ARG A 339 21.82 -11.44 1.27
CA ARG A 339 22.80 -12.54 1.13
C ARG A 339 23.34 -12.99 2.49
N ARG A 340 23.73 -12.04 3.36
CA ARG A 340 24.19 -12.33 4.73
C ARG A 340 23.11 -12.93 5.63
N LEU A 341 21.82 -12.64 5.38
CA LEU A 341 20.71 -13.27 6.10
C LEU A 341 20.43 -14.68 5.58
N GLU A 342 20.53 -14.91 4.27
CA GLU A 342 20.42 -16.23 3.64
C GLU A 342 21.55 -17.17 4.11
N GLU A 343 22.79 -16.69 4.17
CA GLU A 343 23.94 -17.41 4.75
C GLU A 343 23.69 -17.79 6.22
N LYS A 344 23.18 -16.86 7.04
CA LYS A 344 22.81 -17.13 8.43
C LYS A 344 21.66 -18.14 8.56
N LEU A 345 20.66 -18.06 7.68
CA LEU A 345 19.56 -19.01 7.64
C LEU A 345 20.07 -20.41 7.30
N SER A 346 20.93 -20.54 6.28
CA SER A 346 21.58 -21.79 5.87
C SER A 346 22.42 -22.41 7.00
N ASN A 347 23.18 -21.59 7.75
CA ASN A 347 23.92 -22.05 8.93
C ASN A 347 22.99 -22.52 10.05
N VAL A 348 21.92 -21.80 10.37
CA VAL A 348 20.95 -22.25 11.38
C VAL A 348 20.21 -23.52 10.93
N GLU A 349 19.95 -23.69 9.63
CA GLU A 349 19.38 -24.93 9.08
C GLU A 349 20.35 -26.11 9.15
N SER A 350 21.65 -25.89 8.90
CA SER A 350 22.67 -26.94 9.01
C SER A 350 22.90 -27.34 10.47
N GLU A 351 22.97 -26.39 11.39
CA GLU A 351 22.95 -26.63 12.85
C GLU A 351 21.70 -27.42 13.26
N ASN A 352 20.50 -27.06 12.76
CA ASN A 352 19.27 -27.80 13.08
C ASN A 352 19.32 -29.25 12.54
N LYS A 353 19.91 -29.48 11.36
CA LYS A 353 20.12 -30.83 10.80
C LYS A 353 21.10 -31.64 11.65
N VAL A 354 22.22 -31.05 12.09
CA VAL A 354 23.21 -31.69 12.97
C VAL A 354 22.59 -32.04 14.32
N LEU A 355 21.88 -31.11 14.97
CA LEU A 355 21.19 -31.36 16.24
C LEU A 355 20.13 -32.47 16.13
N ARG A 356 19.41 -32.56 15.00
CA ARG A 356 18.49 -33.68 14.73
C ARG A 356 19.21 -35.02 14.55
N GLN A 357 20.34 -35.05 13.84
CA GLN A 357 21.15 -36.27 13.72
C GLN A 357 21.73 -36.70 15.06
N GLN A 358 22.21 -35.76 15.87
CA GLN A 358 22.75 -36.01 17.20
C GLN A 358 21.67 -36.52 18.18
N ALA A 359 20.42 -36.03 18.07
CA ALA A 359 19.29 -36.57 18.81
C ALA A 359 18.92 -38.01 18.42
N VAL A 360 19.19 -38.42 17.17
CA VAL A 360 18.96 -39.79 16.69
C VAL A 360 20.08 -40.75 17.11
N SER A 361 21.35 -40.29 17.18
CA SER A 361 22.47 -41.13 17.59
C SER A 361 22.61 -41.33 19.11
N VAL A 362 21.98 -40.49 19.93
CA VAL A 362 22.01 -40.55 21.41
C VAL A 362 20.90 -41.45 21.99
N ALA A 363 20.02 -42.04 21.17
CA ALA A 363 19.02 -43.01 21.62
C ALA A 363 19.67 -44.38 21.97
N PRO A 364 19.55 -44.89 23.22
CA PRO A 364 20.21 -46.12 23.60
C PRO A 364 19.54 -47.36 22.97
N ALA A 365 20.34 -48.16 22.26
CA ALA A 365 19.91 -49.43 21.71
C ALA A 365 19.74 -50.50 22.81
N LYS A 366 18.51 -50.65 23.34
CA LYS A 366 17.95 -51.90 23.92
C LYS A 366 16.49 -51.71 24.33
N ILE A 367 15.57 -52.36 23.62
CA ILE A 367 14.50 -53.26 24.13
C ILE A 367 13.61 -53.71 22.95
N LEU A 368 13.71 -55.02 22.66
CA LEU A 368 12.73 -55.97 22.10
C LEU A 368 11.50 -55.40 21.36
N SER A 369 11.31 -55.72 20.07
CA SER A 369 10.75 -56.99 19.55
C SER A 369 9.29 -57.25 19.99
N GLY A 370 8.34 -57.08 19.07
CA GLY A 370 6.90 -57.09 19.38
C GLY A 370 5.94 -57.12 18.18
N ARG A 371 6.20 -58.02 17.22
CA ARG A 371 5.26 -58.59 16.21
C ARG A 371 3.87 -57.94 16.03
N SER A 372 3.64 -57.33 14.85
CA SER A 372 2.35 -57.41 14.15
C SER A 372 2.53 -57.31 12.63
N LYS A 373 1.86 -58.19 11.88
CA LYS A 373 1.93 -58.29 10.41
C LYS A 373 0.60 -57.87 9.76
N SER A 374 0.66 -56.99 8.77
CA SER A 374 -0.22 -56.91 7.58
C SER A 374 0.32 -55.75 6.72
N ASN A 375 1.17 -55.94 5.72
CA ASN A 375 1.00 -56.67 4.46
C ASN A 375 -0.03 -56.04 3.51
N LEU A 376 0.42 -55.07 2.70
CA LEU A 376 -0.06 -54.86 1.33
C LEU A 376 1.05 -54.25 0.45
N GLN A 377 1.49 -55.02 -0.55
CA GLN A 377 1.84 -54.63 -1.93
C GLN A 377 2.38 -53.18 -2.16
N ARG A 378 3.68 -52.93 -2.42
CA ARG A 378 4.59 -53.30 -3.55
C ARG A 378 4.48 -52.38 -4.78
N ASN A 379 5.66 -51.93 -5.23
CA ASN A 379 6.09 -51.27 -6.50
C ASN A 379 6.90 -49.98 -6.14
N ALA A 380 8.20 -49.82 -6.38
CA ALA A 380 9.06 -50.11 -7.55
C ALA A 380 8.60 -49.30 -8.80
N GLU A 381 9.41 -48.49 -9.50
CA GLU A 381 10.88 -48.40 -9.57
C GLU A 381 11.37 -47.01 -10.07
N SER A 382 12.71 -46.87 -10.17
CA SER A 382 13.54 -45.88 -10.91
C SER A 382 12.90 -45.08 -12.08
N GLY A 383 13.31 -43.87 -12.46
CA GLY A 383 14.43 -43.01 -12.03
C GLY A 383 14.78 -41.95 -13.11
N HIS A 384 16.06 -41.54 -13.14
CA HIS A 384 16.74 -40.73 -14.18
C HIS A 384 16.67 -39.18 -14.15
N VAL A 385 17.89 -38.63 -14.15
CA VAL A 385 18.39 -37.26 -14.24
C VAL A 385 18.04 -36.54 -15.55
N SER A 386 17.83 -35.23 -15.51
CA SER A 386 18.36 -34.30 -16.54
C SER A 386 18.49 -32.87 -16.00
N VAL A 387 19.72 -32.36 -15.99
CA VAL A 387 20.04 -30.93 -15.78
C VAL A 387 19.90 -30.21 -17.12
N SER A 388 19.30 -29.01 -17.12
CA SER A 388 19.54 -28.01 -18.18
C SER A 388 19.18 -26.60 -17.70
N ASP A 389 20.14 -25.69 -17.75
CA ASP A 389 19.95 -24.25 -17.54
C ASP A 389 18.96 -23.63 -18.53
N SER A 390 18.20 -22.61 -18.10
CA SER A 390 18.28 -21.26 -18.70
C SER A 390 17.23 -20.26 -18.18
N LYS A 391 17.74 -19.21 -17.51
CA LYS A 391 17.53 -17.78 -17.82
C LYS A 391 16.11 -17.14 -17.78
N ILE A 392 16.11 -15.89 -17.28
CA ILE A 392 15.17 -14.78 -17.49
C ILE A 392 13.94 -14.71 -16.56
N THR A 393 14.13 -13.93 -15.49
CA THR A 393 13.13 -13.08 -14.82
C THR A 393 12.79 -11.85 -15.70
N PRO A 394 11.87 -10.95 -15.29
CA PRO A 394 10.53 -11.16 -14.70
C PRO A 394 9.47 -10.31 -15.43
N GLU A 395 8.19 -10.37 -15.04
CA GLU A 395 7.36 -9.14 -15.12
C GLU A 395 6.26 -9.11 -14.05
N SER A 396 6.31 -8.08 -13.20
CA SER A 396 5.34 -7.82 -12.14
C SER A 396 4.56 -6.56 -12.47
N ALA A 397 3.25 -6.68 -12.69
CA ALA A 397 2.37 -5.55 -12.92
C ALA A 397 1.84 -4.98 -11.58
N VAL A 398 2.70 -4.25 -10.87
CA VAL A 398 2.28 -3.46 -9.70
C VAL A 398 1.47 -2.25 -10.16
N VAL A 399 0.24 -2.12 -9.65
CA VAL A 399 -0.54 -0.88 -9.78
C VAL A 399 0.01 0.14 -8.80
N ALA A 400 0.54 1.25 -9.31
CA ALA A 400 0.97 2.36 -8.50
C ALA A 400 -0.21 3.18 -7.96
N SER A 401 -0.11 3.61 -6.70
CA SER A 401 -0.91 4.68 -6.09
C SER A 401 0.03 5.72 -5.48
N PRO A 402 -0.38 7.00 -5.36
CA PRO A 402 0.54 8.12 -5.51
C PRO A 402 1.42 8.43 -4.29
N LYS A 403 2.54 9.11 -4.59
CA LYS A 403 3.47 9.69 -3.62
C LYS A 403 2.79 10.56 -2.56
N LYS A 404 3.28 10.46 -1.33
CA LYS A 404 3.59 11.65 -0.51
C LYS A 404 5.05 11.55 -0.08
N GLU A 405 5.85 12.52 -0.48
CA GLU A 405 7.15 12.78 0.15
C GLU A 405 6.89 13.37 1.55
N TYR A 406 7.64 12.92 2.57
CA TYR A 406 8.39 13.77 3.50
C TYR A 406 9.29 12.94 4.45
N ASP A 407 10.51 13.44 4.61
CA ASP A 407 11.60 13.11 5.54
C ASP A 407 12.35 11.78 5.48
N ILE A 408 13.66 11.94 5.71
CA ILE A 408 14.77 11.00 5.53
C ILE A 408 15.25 10.44 6.88
N ASP A 409 15.76 9.21 6.84
CA ASP A 409 16.57 8.46 7.83
C ASP A 409 16.02 8.15 9.26
N ASP A 410 16.64 7.14 9.89
CA ASP A 410 16.28 6.37 11.10
C ASP A 410 14.98 5.54 11.10
N LYS A 411 14.06 5.85 10.19
CA LYS A 411 12.71 5.29 10.16
C LYS A 411 12.55 3.76 10.20
N PRO A 412 13.44 2.87 9.69
CA PRO A 412 13.14 1.42 9.71
C PRO A 412 13.09 0.78 11.12
N GLN A 413 14.02 1.13 12.03
CA GLN A 413 14.05 0.55 13.38
C GLN A 413 13.38 1.45 14.43
N LYS A 414 13.36 2.78 14.19
CA LYS A 414 12.47 3.69 14.94
C LYS A 414 11.01 3.36 14.70
N SER A 415 10.53 3.18 13.47
CA SER A 415 9.11 2.83 13.24
C SER A 415 8.72 1.47 13.81
N LEU A 416 9.64 0.50 13.93
CA LEU A 416 9.34 -0.77 14.60
C LEU A 416 9.22 -0.59 16.12
N ASN A 417 10.09 0.22 16.74
CA ASN A 417 10.03 0.55 18.17
C ASN A 417 8.85 1.49 18.50
N GLU A 418 8.58 2.49 17.66
CA GLU A 418 7.40 3.36 17.71
C GLU A 418 6.13 2.53 17.57
N LYS A 419 6.05 1.61 16.60
CA LYS A 419 4.91 0.70 16.46
C LYS A 419 4.79 -0.28 17.62
N GLN A 420 5.89 -0.72 18.23
CA GLN A 420 5.84 -1.48 19.49
C GLN A 420 5.33 -0.60 20.64
N GLN A 421 5.77 0.65 20.73
CA GLN A 421 5.34 1.63 21.72
C GLN A 421 3.85 1.98 21.56
N GLU A 422 3.37 2.24 20.34
CA GLU A 422 1.96 2.40 20.00
C GLU A 422 1.13 1.17 20.40
N ASN A 423 1.63 -0.03 20.12
CA ASN A 423 0.96 -1.27 20.53
C ASN A 423 0.91 -1.43 22.06
N GLN A 424 1.93 -0.97 22.79
CA GLN A 424 1.93 -0.90 24.25
C GLN A 424 0.97 0.17 24.76
N ASP A 425 0.93 1.35 24.13
CA ASP A 425 0.03 2.46 24.49
C ASP A 425 -1.45 2.08 24.26
N LEU A 426 -1.73 1.36 23.16
CA LEU A 426 -3.03 0.76 22.89
C LEU A 426 -3.39 -0.28 23.96
N LEU A 427 -2.45 -1.16 24.34
CA LEU A 427 -2.66 -2.13 25.40
C LEU A 427 -3.00 -1.44 26.74
N ILE A 428 -2.22 -0.43 27.15
CA ILE A 428 -2.49 0.35 28.37
C ILE A 428 -3.85 1.05 28.29
N ARG A 429 -4.18 1.68 27.16
CA ARG A 429 -5.49 2.34 26.94
C ARG A 429 -6.66 1.34 27.00
N CYS A 430 -6.48 0.11 26.51
CA CYS A 430 -7.48 -0.95 26.63
C CYS A 430 -7.61 -1.46 28.08
N ILE A 431 -6.51 -1.62 28.82
CA ILE A 431 -6.51 -2.10 30.22
C ILE A 431 -7.11 -1.06 31.17
N ALA A 432 -6.90 0.23 30.91
CA ALA A 432 -7.49 1.32 31.69
C ALA A 432 -9.03 1.37 31.61
N GLN A 433 -9.64 0.69 30.63
CA GLN A 433 -11.09 0.53 30.52
C GLN A 433 -11.56 -0.70 31.32
N HIS A 434 -12.77 -0.63 31.87
CA HIS A 434 -13.39 -1.77 32.56
C HIS A 434 -13.88 -2.83 31.54
N LEU A 435 -12.96 -3.67 31.08
CA LEU A 435 -13.19 -4.73 30.08
C LEU A 435 -14.07 -5.90 30.58
N GLY A 436 -14.34 -5.97 31.89
CA GLY A 436 -15.21 -6.97 32.49
C GLY A 436 -14.75 -8.43 32.32
N PHE A 437 -15.74 -9.32 32.20
CA PHE A 437 -15.54 -10.77 32.23
C PHE A 437 -16.22 -11.49 31.04
N ALA A 438 -15.49 -12.42 30.41
CA ALA A 438 -16.02 -13.28 29.36
C ALA A 438 -16.43 -14.64 29.95
N GLY A 439 -17.63 -14.70 30.53
CA GLY A 439 -18.00 -15.78 31.45
C GLY A 439 -17.14 -15.70 32.71
N ASN A 440 -16.57 -16.81 33.18
CA ASN A 440 -15.73 -16.83 34.40
C ASN A 440 -14.26 -16.42 34.13
N ARG A 441 -14.00 -15.53 33.15
CA ARG A 441 -12.64 -15.16 32.72
C ARG A 441 -12.45 -13.64 32.74
N PRO A 442 -11.54 -13.10 33.57
CA PRO A 442 -11.19 -11.69 33.53
C PRO A 442 -10.54 -11.35 32.19
N VAL A 443 -11.13 -10.40 31.44
CA VAL A 443 -10.73 -10.14 30.05
C VAL A 443 -9.38 -9.43 30.00
N ALA A 444 -9.16 -8.42 30.84
CA ALA A 444 -7.92 -7.66 30.86
C ALA A 444 -6.70 -8.56 31.16
N ALA A 445 -6.79 -9.45 32.16
CA ALA A 445 -5.73 -10.41 32.47
C ALA A 445 -5.37 -11.32 31.28
N CYS A 446 -6.38 -11.79 30.53
CA CYS A 446 -6.17 -12.62 29.35
C CYS A 446 -5.50 -11.85 28.20
N ILE A 447 -5.86 -10.57 28.00
CA ILE A 447 -5.27 -9.70 26.98
C ILE A 447 -3.82 -9.36 27.35
N ILE A 448 -3.57 -8.90 28.59
CA ILE A 448 -2.23 -8.63 29.12
C ILE A 448 -1.31 -9.83 28.88
N TYR A 449 -1.71 -11.02 29.35
CA TYR A 449 -0.90 -12.22 29.21
C TYR A 449 -0.60 -12.57 27.75
N LYS A 450 -1.58 -12.45 26.85
CA LYS A 450 -1.39 -12.72 25.42
C LYS A 450 -0.45 -11.72 24.75
N CYS A 451 -0.57 -10.43 25.05
CA CYS A 451 0.33 -9.41 24.51
C CYS A 451 1.76 -9.61 24.99
N LEU A 452 1.98 -9.81 26.29
CA LEU A 452 3.31 -10.08 26.86
C LEU A 452 3.96 -11.35 26.28
N LEU A 453 3.17 -12.41 26.04
CA LEU A 453 3.64 -13.63 25.40
C LEU A 453 3.95 -13.43 23.90
N HIS A 454 3.10 -12.67 23.18
CA HIS A 454 3.32 -12.36 21.77
C HIS A 454 4.58 -11.52 21.53
N TRP A 455 4.83 -10.53 22.38
CA TRP A 455 6.03 -9.68 22.35
C TRP A 455 7.24 -10.32 23.03
N ARG A 456 7.12 -11.56 23.54
CA ARG A 456 8.15 -12.28 24.32
C ARG A 456 8.73 -11.48 25.49
N SER A 457 7.96 -10.57 26.09
CA SER A 457 8.45 -9.62 27.10
C SER A 457 9.07 -10.29 28.35
N PHE A 458 8.81 -11.58 28.57
CA PHE A 458 9.40 -12.38 29.64
C PHE A 458 10.88 -12.80 29.39
N GLU A 459 11.31 -12.79 28.13
CA GLU A 459 12.66 -13.17 27.67
C GLU A 459 13.60 -11.94 27.58
N VAL A 460 13.08 -10.72 27.69
CA VAL A 460 13.79 -9.46 27.45
C VAL A 460 14.43 -8.92 28.74
N GLU A 461 15.68 -8.45 28.65
CA GLU A 461 16.44 -7.97 29.82
C GLU A 461 16.04 -6.58 30.32
N ARG A 462 15.40 -5.77 29.47
CA ARG A 462 14.83 -4.46 29.81
C ARG A 462 13.49 -4.27 29.11
N THR A 463 12.44 -3.96 29.86
CA THR A 463 11.13 -3.58 29.30
C THR A 463 10.36 -2.72 30.30
N SER A 464 9.77 -1.62 29.83
CA SER A 464 8.94 -0.71 30.62
C SER A 464 7.46 -1.15 30.69
N VAL A 465 7.06 -2.16 29.91
CA VAL A 465 5.67 -2.60 29.80
C VAL A 465 5.13 -3.10 31.14
N PHE A 466 5.96 -3.81 31.90
CA PHE A 466 5.60 -4.30 33.23
C PHE A 466 5.26 -3.16 34.20
N ASP A 467 6.15 -2.16 34.31
CA ASP A 467 5.94 -1.01 35.20
C ASP A 467 4.70 -0.21 34.80
N ARG A 468 4.47 0.00 33.49
CA ARG A 468 3.27 0.71 32.99
C ARG A 468 1.97 -0.03 33.28
N ILE A 469 1.96 -1.37 33.18
CA ILE A 469 0.82 -2.20 33.58
C ILE A 469 0.59 -2.08 35.09
N ILE A 470 1.65 -2.16 35.91
CA ILE A 470 1.55 -2.00 37.37
C ILE A 470 1.06 -0.61 37.76
N GLN A 471 1.52 0.46 37.11
CA GLN A 471 1.02 1.83 37.31
C GLN A 471 -0.46 1.97 36.95
N THR A 472 -0.90 1.34 35.86
CA THR A 472 -2.32 1.35 35.44
C THR A 472 -3.21 0.65 36.47
N ILE A 473 -2.77 -0.52 36.97
CA ILE A 473 -3.41 -1.26 38.05
C ILE A 473 -3.43 -0.40 39.33
N GLY A 474 -2.30 0.21 39.69
CA GLY A 474 -2.15 1.08 40.86
C GLY A 474 -3.12 2.25 40.85
N HIS A 475 -3.09 3.08 39.80
CA HIS A 475 -3.99 4.22 39.65
C HIS A 475 -5.47 3.83 39.73
N ALA A 476 -5.84 2.66 39.20
CA ALA A 476 -7.22 2.15 39.24
C ALA A 476 -7.64 1.55 40.60
N ILE A 477 -6.75 1.48 41.58
CA ILE A 477 -6.98 0.96 42.94
C ILE A 477 -6.80 2.06 44.01
N GLU A 478 -5.87 2.99 43.79
CA GLU A 478 -5.34 3.93 44.79
C GLU A 478 -6.36 4.91 45.39
N THR A 479 -7.54 5.03 44.79
CA THR A 479 -8.63 5.96 45.18
C THR A 479 -10.02 5.32 45.23
N GLN A 480 -10.12 3.97 45.21
CA GLN A 480 -11.40 3.26 45.13
C GLN A 480 -11.86 2.70 46.47
N ASP A 481 -12.89 3.27 47.07
CA ASP A 481 -13.69 2.61 48.12
C ASP A 481 -14.68 1.57 47.53
N ASN A 482 -14.92 1.60 46.21
CA ASN A 482 -15.85 0.68 45.55
C ASN A 482 -15.29 -0.75 45.48
N ASN A 483 -15.88 -1.63 46.30
CA ASN A 483 -15.57 -3.06 46.37
C ASN A 483 -15.72 -3.79 45.02
N GLU A 484 -16.56 -3.33 44.08
CA GLU A 484 -16.70 -3.93 42.75
C GLU A 484 -15.44 -3.73 41.89
N VAL A 485 -14.89 -2.51 41.88
CA VAL A 485 -13.67 -2.18 41.12
C VAL A 485 -12.46 -2.90 41.72
N LEU A 486 -12.38 -2.94 43.06
CA LEU A 486 -11.38 -3.73 43.76
C LEU A 486 -11.52 -5.23 43.43
N ALA A 487 -12.73 -5.81 43.44
CA ALA A 487 -12.96 -7.21 43.11
C ALA A 487 -12.63 -7.55 41.64
N TYR A 488 -12.90 -6.62 40.70
CA TYR A 488 -12.49 -6.73 39.30
C TYR A 488 -10.95 -6.79 39.19
N TRP A 489 -10.23 -5.86 39.83
CA TRP A 489 -8.77 -5.86 39.77
C TRP A 489 -8.14 -7.03 40.52
N LEU A 490 -8.69 -7.45 41.67
CA LEU A 490 -8.28 -8.67 42.37
C LEU A 490 -8.40 -9.90 41.47
N SER A 491 -9.52 -10.03 40.75
CA SER A 491 -9.77 -11.14 39.82
C SER A 491 -8.80 -11.13 38.63
N ASN A 492 -8.52 -9.96 38.06
CA ASN A 492 -7.56 -9.82 36.97
C ASN A 492 -6.12 -10.10 37.44
N ALA A 493 -5.68 -9.47 38.53
CA ALA A 493 -4.32 -9.61 39.05
C ALA A 493 -4.01 -11.04 39.49
N SER A 494 -4.93 -11.71 40.21
CA SER A 494 -4.78 -13.11 40.61
C SER A 494 -4.74 -14.08 39.42
N THR A 495 -5.56 -13.85 38.39
CA THR A 495 -5.56 -14.66 37.16
C THR A 495 -4.27 -14.46 36.36
N LEU A 496 -3.79 -13.22 36.24
CA LEU A 496 -2.51 -12.92 35.59
C LEU A 496 -1.34 -13.55 36.36
N LEU A 497 -1.34 -13.46 37.70
CA LEU A 497 -0.34 -14.09 38.56
C LEU A 497 -0.31 -15.61 38.38
N LEU A 498 -1.48 -16.27 38.29
CA LEU A 498 -1.58 -17.71 38.02
C LEU A 498 -1.00 -18.09 36.64
N LEU A 499 -1.23 -17.27 35.61
CA LEU A 499 -0.67 -17.47 34.28
C LEU A 499 0.87 -17.31 34.29
N LEU A 500 1.38 -16.28 34.96
CA LEU A 500 2.84 -16.07 35.15
C LEU A 500 3.49 -17.23 35.91
N GLN A 501 2.87 -17.70 37.00
CA GLN A 501 3.38 -18.85 37.79
C GLN A 501 3.51 -20.15 36.98
N ARG A 502 2.67 -20.34 35.94
CA ARG A 502 2.73 -21.52 35.06
C ARG A 502 3.67 -21.35 33.86
N THR A 503 4.10 -20.13 33.57
CA THR A 503 4.90 -19.79 32.38
C THR A 503 6.37 -19.55 32.72
N LEU A 504 6.64 -18.85 33.82
CA LEU A 504 7.98 -18.45 34.23
C LEU A 504 8.66 -19.57 35.03
N LYS A 505 9.74 -20.15 34.47
CA LYS A 505 10.62 -21.05 35.21
C LYS A 505 11.58 -20.21 36.06
N ALA A 506 11.67 -20.51 37.35
CA ALA A 506 12.74 -19.95 38.18
C ALA A 506 14.07 -20.58 37.74
N SER A 507 15.03 -19.76 37.31
CA SER A 507 16.36 -20.26 36.96
C SER A 507 17.00 -20.80 38.25
N GLY A 508 17.35 -22.11 38.25
CA GLY A 508 17.80 -22.83 39.44
C GLY A 508 17.21 -24.23 39.68
N SER A 509 16.22 -24.71 38.90
CA SER A 509 15.70 -26.09 39.04
C SER A 509 16.32 -27.10 38.05
N THR A 510 17.56 -27.50 38.31
CA THR A 510 18.15 -28.74 37.75
C THR A 510 17.76 -29.93 38.63
N GLY A 511 17.62 -31.12 38.02
CA GLY A 511 17.44 -32.40 38.73
C GLY A 511 15.98 -32.79 39.04
N MET A 512 15.60 -34.01 38.61
CA MET A 512 14.44 -34.71 39.15
C MET A 512 14.82 -35.41 40.46
N ALA A 513 14.10 -35.12 41.56
CA ALA A 513 14.08 -35.97 42.75
C ALA A 513 12.78 -35.73 43.57
N PRO A 514 12.20 -36.76 44.22
CA PRO A 514 10.93 -36.63 44.91
C PRO A 514 11.04 -36.08 46.35
N GLN A 515 10.41 -34.92 46.55
CA GLN A 515 9.72 -34.45 47.76
C GLN A 515 10.19 -34.94 49.15
N ARG A 516 10.90 -34.06 49.90
CA ARG A 516 10.87 -34.02 51.37
C ARG A 516 10.68 -32.58 51.89
N ARG A 517 9.99 -32.46 53.03
CA ARG A 517 9.59 -31.19 53.66
C ARG A 517 10.76 -30.52 54.41
N ARG A 518 10.76 -29.19 54.44
CA ARG A 518 11.00 -28.40 55.66
C ARG A 518 10.01 -27.24 55.71
N SER A 519 9.48 -26.98 56.90
CA SER A 519 8.53 -25.90 57.17
C SER A 519 9.28 -24.70 57.74
N SER A 520 8.97 -23.50 57.29
CA SER A 520 9.32 -22.24 57.94
C SER A 520 8.12 -21.28 57.88
N SER A 521 8.04 -20.39 58.86
CA SER A 521 6.81 -19.70 59.26
C SER A 521 6.40 -18.49 58.38
N ALA A 522 5.19 -17.99 58.68
CA ALA A 522 4.64 -16.66 58.33
C ALA A 522 4.12 -16.43 56.88
N THR A 523 2.80 -16.61 56.71
CA THR A 523 1.80 -15.64 56.19
C THR A 523 0.55 -16.39 55.74
N LEU A 524 -0.65 -15.79 55.91
CA LEU A 524 -1.93 -16.43 55.56
C LEU A 524 -2.02 -16.80 54.07
N PHE A 525 -1.38 -16.03 53.18
CA PHE A 525 -1.35 -16.30 51.73
C PHE A 525 -0.41 -17.44 51.31
N GLY A 526 0.56 -17.85 52.14
CA GLY A 526 1.40 -19.02 51.88
C GLY A 526 0.61 -20.34 51.78
N ARG A 527 -0.56 -20.43 52.44
CA ARG A 527 -1.51 -21.54 52.26
C ARG A 527 -2.38 -21.36 51.02
N MET A 528 -2.85 -20.15 50.74
CA MET A 528 -3.75 -19.88 49.61
C MET A 528 -3.05 -20.07 48.24
N THR A 529 -1.76 -19.72 48.15
CA THR A 529 -0.95 -19.94 46.94
C THR A 529 -0.66 -21.42 46.66
N GLN A 530 -0.63 -22.29 47.68
CA GLN A 530 -0.61 -23.74 47.47
C GLN A 530 -1.94 -24.27 46.93
N SER A 531 -3.08 -23.68 47.30
CA SER A 531 -4.41 -24.05 46.78
C SER A 531 -4.54 -23.87 45.27
N PHE A 532 -3.79 -22.95 44.65
CA PHE A 532 -3.77 -22.73 43.20
C PHE A 532 -3.00 -23.80 42.40
N ARG A 533 -2.36 -24.79 43.05
CA ARG A 533 -1.86 -26.00 42.38
C ARG A 533 -2.99 -26.96 41.98
N GLY A 534 -4.16 -26.88 42.62
CA GLY A 534 -5.38 -27.48 42.10
C GLY A 534 -5.94 -26.65 40.95
N THR A 535 -6.42 -27.29 39.88
CA THR A 535 -7.14 -26.60 38.81
C THR A 535 -8.48 -26.07 39.33
N PRO A 536 -8.74 -24.75 39.31
CA PRO A 536 -10.07 -24.25 39.64
C PRO A 536 -11.08 -24.77 38.61
N GLN A 537 -12.19 -25.35 39.06
CA GLN A 537 -13.31 -25.72 38.18
C GLN A 537 -13.97 -24.46 37.59
N GLY A 538 -13.37 -23.95 36.51
CA GLY A 538 -13.81 -22.75 35.79
C GLY A 538 -12.78 -22.26 34.77
N VAL A 539 -11.48 -22.34 35.07
CA VAL A 539 -10.41 -21.82 34.20
C VAL A 539 -9.85 -22.92 33.29
N ASN A 540 -10.64 -23.31 32.29
CA ASN A 540 -10.24 -24.34 31.32
C ASN A 540 -9.23 -23.77 30.30
N LEU A 541 -7.94 -23.95 30.59
CA LEU A 541 -6.82 -23.23 29.97
C LEU A 541 -6.60 -23.57 28.49
N ALA A 542 -7.01 -24.76 28.04
CA ALA A 542 -6.85 -25.24 26.66
C ALA A 542 -7.43 -24.27 25.59
N LEU A 543 -8.43 -23.46 25.96
CA LEU A 543 -9.06 -22.49 25.05
C LEU A 543 -8.29 -21.17 24.90
N ILE A 544 -7.20 -20.93 25.65
CA ILE A 544 -6.44 -19.67 25.56
C ILE A 544 -5.61 -19.62 24.27
N ASN A 545 -5.02 -20.75 23.85
CA ASN A 545 -4.14 -20.84 22.67
C ASN A 545 -4.86 -21.12 21.34
N GLY A 546 -6.18 -21.33 21.33
CA GLY A 546 -6.95 -21.53 20.09
C GLY A 546 -6.75 -22.88 19.38
N SER A 547 -5.85 -23.74 19.86
CA SER A 547 -5.65 -25.09 19.32
C SER A 547 -6.76 -26.04 19.78
N MET A 548 -7.50 -26.63 18.83
CA MET A 548 -8.43 -27.73 19.09
C MET A 548 -7.72 -29.08 19.00
N VAL A 549 -6.77 -29.32 19.90
CA VAL A 549 -6.18 -30.66 20.09
C VAL A 549 -6.30 -31.06 21.55
N SER A 550 -6.94 -32.22 21.78
CA SER A 550 -7.07 -32.83 23.10
C SER A 550 -5.76 -33.53 23.46
N GLY A 551 -4.89 -32.85 24.20
CA GLY A 551 -3.64 -33.41 24.70
C GLY A 551 -3.07 -32.58 25.85
N VAL A 552 -2.25 -33.21 26.70
CA VAL A 552 -1.55 -32.53 27.80
C VAL A 552 -0.40 -31.71 27.22
N GLU A 553 -0.72 -30.52 26.71
CA GLU A 553 0.31 -29.54 26.35
C GLU A 553 0.85 -28.87 27.61
N THR A 554 2.03 -29.30 28.03
CA THR A 554 2.92 -28.56 28.91
C THR A 554 3.09 -27.15 28.34
N LEU A 555 2.61 -26.14 29.07
CA LEU A 555 2.92 -24.74 28.75
C LEU A 555 4.44 -24.61 28.58
N ARG A 556 4.86 -24.05 27.44
CA ARG A 556 6.27 -23.83 27.11
C ARG A 556 6.89 -22.96 28.20
N GLN A 557 7.65 -23.59 29.11
CA GLN A 557 8.29 -22.90 30.21
C GLN A 557 9.35 -21.94 29.65
N VAL A 558 9.21 -20.66 29.98
CA VAL A 558 10.12 -19.59 29.57
C VAL A 558 11.12 -19.35 30.70
N GLU A 559 12.40 -19.22 30.36
CA GLU A 559 13.40 -18.74 31.31
C GLU A 559 13.21 -17.23 31.50
N ALA A 560 12.74 -16.87 32.69
CA ALA A 560 12.33 -15.51 32.99
C ALA A 560 13.54 -14.61 33.31
N LYS A 561 13.71 -13.52 32.57
CA LYS A 561 14.68 -12.46 32.94
C LYS A 561 14.19 -11.67 34.15
N TYR A 562 15.10 -10.95 34.81
CA TYR A 562 14.85 -10.23 36.06
C TYR A 562 13.58 -9.32 36.05
N PRO A 563 13.27 -8.53 35.00
CA PRO A 563 12.05 -7.71 34.98
C PRO A 563 10.75 -8.52 35.10
N ALA A 564 10.70 -9.73 34.53
CA ALA A 564 9.52 -10.60 34.62
C ALA A 564 9.34 -11.21 36.01
N LEU A 565 10.43 -11.45 36.74
CA LEU A 565 10.41 -11.88 38.13
C LEU A 565 9.96 -10.75 39.06
N LEU A 566 10.45 -9.52 38.84
CA LEU A 566 10.03 -8.32 39.58
C LEU A 566 8.53 -8.03 39.34
N PHE A 567 8.06 -8.07 38.10
CA PHE A 567 6.64 -7.91 37.75
C PHE A 567 5.74 -8.91 38.49
N LYS A 568 6.16 -10.18 38.56
CA LYS A 568 5.45 -11.22 39.32
C LYS A 568 5.41 -10.91 40.82
N GLN A 569 6.48 -10.37 41.40
CA GLN A 569 6.54 -9.98 42.81
C GLN A 569 5.64 -8.77 43.09
N GLN A 570 5.73 -7.71 42.28
CA GLN A 570 4.86 -6.53 42.36
C GLN A 570 3.37 -6.94 42.27
N LEU A 571 3.01 -7.79 41.29
CA LEU A 571 1.64 -8.26 41.12
C LEU A 571 1.14 -9.09 42.32
N THR A 572 2.03 -9.81 43.00
CA THR A 572 1.71 -10.53 44.25
C THR A 572 1.38 -9.56 45.37
N ALA A 573 2.19 -8.52 45.56
CA ALA A 573 1.94 -7.47 46.56
C ALA A 573 0.64 -6.69 46.27
N TYR A 574 0.32 -6.46 44.99
CA TYR A 574 -0.96 -5.86 44.59
C TYR A 574 -2.18 -6.73 44.93
N VAL A 575 -2.11 -8.05 44.69
CA VAL A 575 -3.18 -8.98 45.11
C VAL A 575 -3.42 -8.91 46.63
N GLU A 576 -2.34 -8.84 47.42
CA GLU A 576 -2.44 -8.69 48.88
C GLU A 576 -3.00 -7.33 49.31
N LYS A 577 -2.56 -6.22 48.68
CA LYS A 577 -3.08 -4.85 48.92
C LYS A 577 -4.58 -4.78 48.65
N ILE A 578 -5.03 -5.23 47.48
CA ILE A 578 -6.46 -5.19 47.08
C ILE A 578 -7.31 -6.06 48.02
N TYR A 579 -6.85 -7.26 48.36
CA TYR A 579 -7.57 -8.14 49.29
C TYR A 579 -7.69 -7.51 50.68
N GLY A 580 -6.63 -6.83 51.16
CA GLY A 580 -6.66 -6.06 52.40
C GLY A 580 -7.72 -4.94 52.36
N MET A 581 -7.73 -4.14 51.29
CA MET A 581 -8.70 -3.05 51.11
C MET A 581 -10.15 -3.55 51.11
N ILE A 582 -10.47 -4.59 50.33
CA ILE A 582 -11.83 -5.18 50.31
C ILE A 582 -12.23 -5.70 51.69
N ARG A 583 -11.32 -6.42 52.38
CA ARG A 583 -11.59 -6.93 53.74
C ARG A 583 -11.89 -5.79 54.71
N ASP A 584 -11.13 -4.71 54.66
CA ASP A 584 -11.26 -3.60 55.59
C ASP A 584 -12.48 -2.72 55.28
N ASN A 585 -12.87 -2.59 54.01
CA ASN A 585 -14.12 -1.96 53.60
C ASN A 585 -15.35 -2.79 54.02
N LEU A 586 -15.37 -4.09 53.73
CA LEU A 586 -16.43 -4.99 54.21
C LEU A 586 -16.52 -5.01 55.73
N LYS A 587 -15.39 -4.89 56.45
CA LYS A 587 -15.41 -4.75 57.91
C LYS A 587 -16.10 -3.45 58.35
N LYS A 588 -15.80 -2.31 57.72
CA LYS A 588 -16.47 -1.02 58.00
C LYS A 588 -17.98 -1.08 57.71
N GLU A 589 -18.40 -1.75 56.64
CA GLU A 589 -19.83 -1.90 56.27
C GLU A 589 -20.58 -2.83 57.23
N ILE A 590 -19.98 -3.96 57.59
CA ILE A 590 -20.65 -5.03 58.35
C ILE A 590 -20.61 -4.78 59.86
N SER A 591 -19.56 -4.15 60.40
CA SER A 591 -19.45 -3.93 61.86
C SER A 591 -20.61 -3.13 62.49
N PRO A 592 -21.12 -2.04 61.89
CA PRO A 592 -22.31 -1.33 62.40
C PRO A 592 -23.58 -2.19 62.33
N LEU A 593 -23.77 -2.93 61.23
CA LEU A 593 -24.93 -3.81 61.03
C LEU A 593 -24.96 -4.96 62.04
N LEU A 594 -23.79 -5.57 62.33
CA LEU A 594 -23.66 -6.56 63.39
C LEU A 594 -23.93 -5.96 64.78
N GLY A 595 -23.51 -4.71 65.03
CA GLY A 595 -23.84 -4.00 66.27
C GLY A 595 -25.35 -3.90 66.48
N LEU A 596 -26.09 -3.50 65.44
CA LEU A 596 -27.56 -3.40 65.43
C LEU A 596 -28.30 -4.75 65.51
N CYS A 597 -27.60 -5.88 65.36
CA CYS A 597 -28.19 -7.23 65.49
C CYS A 597 -27.77 -7.95 66.78
N ILE A 598 -26.89 -7.34 67.58
CA ILE A 598 -26.33 -7.90 68.83
C ILE A 598 -26.77 -7.08 70.06
N GLN A 599 -27.14 -5.80 69.86
CA GLN A 599 -27.97 -5.03 70.79
C GLN A 599 -29.45 -5.40 70.65
#